data_AF-A0A7J4T6H1-F1
#
_entry.id   AF-A0A7J4T6H1-F1
#
_cell.length_a   1.000
_cell.length_b   1.000
_cell.length_c   1.000
_cell.angle_alpha   90.00
_cell.angle_beta   90.00
_cell.angle_gamma   90.00
#
_symmetry.space_group_name_H-M   'P 1'
#
loop_
_entity.id
_entity.type
_entity.pdbx_description
1 polymer ?
#
loop_
_entity_poly.entity_id
_entity_poly.type
_entity_poly.pdbx_seq_one_letter_code
_entity_poly.pdbx_strand_id
1 'polypeptide(L)'
;MDKSEIYQNLSDDGRKILDSIALNLLTQECYESLRGKLSNEPVTELDNIVGQDITNSIPMNLDEPTKALLKQRLAYWLTKERRVSWLQSLEQIGSRKSISRGRKANECAWPGCNNKTDLQLDHKFPYSLGGGEDSENIQTLCKWCNRIKGNNPLMIIQWPGESV
;
A
#
# COMPACT_ATOMS: atom_id res chain seq x y z
N MET A 1 -26.87 12.65 -7.30
CA MET A 1 -26.59 11.55 -6.36
C MET A 1 -25.49 12.03 -5.46
N ASP A 2 -25.77 12.12 -4.17
CA ASP A 2 -24.81 12.58 -3.17
C ASP A 2 -23.73 11.50 -2.95
N LYS A 3 -22.49 11.88 -2.67
CA LYS A 3 -21.42 10.92 -2.37
C LYS A 3 -21.75 10.11 -1.11
N SER A 4 -22.41 10.73 -0.14
CA SER A 4 -22.90 10.04 1.07
C SER A 4 -23.94 8.97 0.72
N GLU A 5 -24.85 9.29 -0.20
CA GLU A 5 -25.90 8.39 -0.69
C GLU A 5 -25.30 7.17 -1.41
N ILE A 6 -24.27 7.34 -2.24
CA ILE A 6 -23.58 6.21 -2.89
C ILE A 6 -22.96 5.28 -1.84
N TYR A 7 -22.26 5.83 -0.86
CA TYR A 7 -21.58 5.04 0.18
C TYR A 7 -22.56 4.24 1.06
N GLN A 8 -23.68 4.85 1.43
CA GLN A 8 -24.73 4.20 2.22
C GLN A 8 -25.39 3.03 1.47
N ASN A 9 -25.47 3.11 0.15
CA ASN A 9 -26.07 2.06 -0.69
C ASN A 9 -25.10 0.90 -1.04
N LEU A 10 -23.83 0.98 -0.63
CA LEU A 10 -22.90 -0.15 -0.80
C LEU A 10 -23.24 -1.30 0.16
N SER A 11 -22.82 -2.52 -0.19
CA SER A 11 -22.75 -3.61 0.79
C SER A 11 -21.62 -3.34 1.81
N ASP A 12 -21.60 -4.07 2.93
CA ASP A 12 -20.50 -3.99 3.89
C ASP A 12 -19.15 -4.28 3.24
N ASP A 13 -19.10 -5.28 2.36
CA ASP A 13 -17.91 -5.62 1.56
C ASP A 13 -17.51 -4.47 0.62
N GLY A 14 -18.48 -3.84 -0.04
CA GLY A 14 -18.24 -2.69 -0.91
C GLY A 14 -17.67 -1.50 -0.14
N ARG A 15 -18.19 -1.23 1.07
CA ARG A 15 -17.65 -0.20 1.97
C ARG A 15 -16.22 -0.49 2.40
N LYS A 16 -15.93 -1.72 2.85
CA LYS A 16 -14.56 -2.15 3.23
C LYS A 16 -13.55 -1.93 2.11
N ILE A 17 -13.92 -2.25 0.87
CA ILE A 17 -13.05 -2.01 -0.29
C ILE A 17 -12.81 -0.51 -0.46
N LEU A 18 -13.86 0.31 -0.41
CA LEU A 18 -13.73 1.75 -0.60
C LEU A 18 -12.90 2.40 0.51
N ASP A 19 -13.16 2.04 1.76
CA ASP A 19 -12.42 2.52 2.94
C ASP A 19 -10.93 2.16 2.83
N SER A 20 -10.64 0.91 2.43
CA SER A 20 -9.26 0.45 2.18
C SER A 20 -8.57 1.28 1.09
N ILE A 21 -9.25 1.57 -0.02
CA ILE A 21 -8.71 2.41 -1.10
C ILE A 21 -8.48 3.84 -0.61
N ALA A 22 -9.46 4.44 0.07
CA ALA A 22 -9.37 5.81 0.58
C ALA A 22 -8.19 5.96 1.56
N LEU A 23 -8.03 4.99 2.47
CA LEU A 23 -6.92 5.00 3.42
C LEU A 23 -5.56 4.83 2.76
N ASN A 24 -5.46 4.00 1.72
CA ASN A 24 -4.22 3.84 0.94
C ASN A 24 -3.85 5.13 0.18
N LEU A 25 -4.84 5.82 -0.39
CA LEU A 25 -4.63 7.12 -1.05
C LEU A 25 -4.16 8.19 -0.04
N LEU A 26 -4.80 8.27 1.13
CA LEU A 26 -4.37 9.17 2.20
C LEU A 26 -2.94 8.86 2.67
N THR A 27 -2.60 7.58 2.79
CA THR A 27 -1.24 7.15 3.14
C THR A 27 -0.25 7.63 2.08
N GLN A 28 -0.60 7.52 0.80
CA GLN A 28 0.23 8.03 -0.29
C GLN A 28 0.43 9.53 -0.24
N GLU A 29 -0.63 10.30 -0.06
CA GLU A 29 -0.54 11.77 0.02
C GLU A 29 0.36 12.20 1.18
N CYS A 30 0.17 11.62 2.37
CA CYS A 30 0.99 11.92 3.54
C CYS A 30 2.46 11.56 3.27
N TYR A 31 2.71 10.39 2.69
CA TYR A 31 4.08 9.95 2.41
C TYR A 31 4.77 10.80 1.34
N GLU A 32 4.09 11.15 0.25
CA GLU A 32 4.66 12.00 -0.80
C GLU A 32 4.95 13.43 -0.28
N SER A 33 4.19 13.90 0.72
CA SER A 33 4.50 15.17 1.39
C SER A 33 5.81 15.14 2.20
N LEU A 34 6.21 13.97 2.71
CA LEU A 34 7.43 13.79 3.49
C LEU A 34 8.68 13.65 2.61
N ARG A 35 8.56 12.88 1.52
CA ARG A 35 9.73 12.38 0.78
C ARG A 35 9.77 12.82 -0.71
N GLY A 36 8.69 13.42 -1.19
CA GLY A 36 8.46 13.67 -2.62
C GLY A 36 7.71 12.55 -3.34
N LYS A 37 7.43 12.74 -4.63
CA LYS A 37 6.65 11.78 -5.44
C LYS A 37 7.31 10.42 -5.54
N LEU A 38 6.54 9.35 -5.33
CA LEU A 38 6.98 7.94 -5.36
C LEU A 38 7.85 7.52 -6.56
N SER A 39 7.64 8.15 -7.71
CA SER A 39 8.35 7.88 -8.97
C SER A 39 9.74 8.52 -9.06
N ASN A 40 10.09 9.41 -8.13
CA ASN A 40 11.32 10.19 -8.15
C ASN A 40 12.29 9.72 -7.07
N GLU A 41 13.57 10.04 -7.22
CA GLU A 41 14.52 9.95 -6.10
C GLU A 41 13.98 10.71 -4.87
N PRO A 42 14.19 10.20 -3.64
CA PRO A 42 13.80 10.92 -2.43
C PRO A 42 14.42 12.33 -2.42
N VAL A 43 13.58 13.35 -2.29
CA VAL A 43 14.04 14.75 -2.22
C VAL A 43 14.62 15.05 -0.84
N THR A 44 14.12 14.34 0.16
CA THR A 44 14.60 14.37 1.54
C THR A 44 15.40 13.11 1.80
N GLU A 45 16.59 13.24 2.38
CA GLU A 45 17.28 12.07 2.94
C GLU A 45 16.37 11.43 3.99
N LEU A 46 15.98 10.17 3.75
CA LEU A 46 14.96 9.50 4.55
C LEU A 46 15.32 9.44 6.04
N ASP A 47 16.62 9.41 6.37
CA ASP A 47 17.13 9.38 7.74
C ASP A 47 16.86 10.68 8.52
N ASN A 48 16.62 11.80 7.83
CA ASN A 48 16.28 13.08 8.45
C ASN A 48 14.79 13.19 8.81
N ILE A 49 13.94 12.28 8.31
CA ILE A 49 12.51 12.27 8.64
C ILE A 49 12.33 11.67 10.04
N VAL A 50 11.79 12.47 10.97
CA VAL A 50 11.52 12.07 12.36
C VAL A 50 10.01 11.93 12.62
N GLY A 51 9.65 11.41 13.80
CA GLY A 51 8.25 11.16 14.15
C GLY A 51 7.35 12.41 14.15
N GLN A 52 7.94 13.60 14.39
CA GLN A 52 7.19 14.85 14.30
C GLN A 52 6.82 15.20 12.86
N ASP A 53 7.70 14.94 11.89
CA ASP A 53 7.41 15.16 10.47
C ASP A 53 6.24 14.29 10.03
N ILE A 54 6.26 13.00 10.42
CA ILE A 54 5.14 12.07 10.18
C ILE A 54 3.85 12.64 10.74
N THR A 55 3.86 13.13 11.98
CA THR A 55 2.67 13.72 12.59
C THR A 55 2.18 14.96 11.84
N ASN A 56 3.09 15.81 11.35
CA ASN A 56 2.77 17.02 10.60
C ASN A 56 2.24 16.73 9.19
N SER A 57 2.59 15.58 8.60
CA SER A 57 2.10 15.17 7.28
C SER A 57 0.64 14.71 7.28
N ILE A 58 0.09 14.38 8.45
CA ILE A 58 -1.25 13.80 8.56
C ILE A 58 -2.31 14.91 8.71
N PRO A 59 -3.41 14.87 7.93
CA PRO A 59 -4.46 15.87 8.03
C PRO A 59 -5.07 15.98 9.44
N MET A 60 -5.16 17.21 9.95
CA MET A 60 -5.62 17.48 11.32
C MET A 60 -7.11 17.11 11.55
N ASN A 61 -7.91 17.12 10.48
CA ASN A 61 -9.36 16.91 10.51
C ASN A 61 -9.78 15.43 10.54
N LEU A 62 -8.82 14.51 10.57
CA LEU A 62 -9.10 13.08 10.73
C LEU A 62 -9.35 12.72 12.21
N ASP A 63 -10.07 11.63 12.44
CA ASP A 63 -10.20 11.05 13.78
C ASP A 63 -8.88 10.42 14.26
N GLU A 64 -8.71 10.30 15.57
CA GLU A 64 -7.47 9.78 16.18
C GLU A 64 -7.15 8.33 15.78
N PRO A 65 -8.11 7.39 15.69
CA PRO A 65 -7.86 6.05 15.14
C PRO A 65 -7.25 6.09 13.73
N THR A 66 -7.83 6.86 12.81
CA THR A 66 -7.31 7.02 11.44
C THR A 66 -5.91 7.63 11.44
N LYS A 67 -5.66 8.65 12.27
CA LYS A 67 -4.32 9.24 12.41
C LYS A 67 -3.30 8.24 12.92
N ALA A 68 -3.64 7.45 13.95
CA ALA A 68 -2.74 6.43 14.50
C ALA A 68 -2.37 5.39 13.43
N LEU A 69 -3.36 4.96 12.63
CA LEU A 69 -3.15 4.02 11.54
C LEU A 69 -2.22 4.59 10.45
N LEU A 70 -2.44 5.84 10.03
CA LEU A 70 -1.56 6.52 9.08
C LEU A 70 -0.13 6.66 9.62
N LYS A 71 0.05 7.01 10.91
CA LYS A 71 1.38 7.07 11.54
C LYS A 71 2.10 5.71 11.47
N GLN A 72 1.39 4.63 11.77
CA GLN A 72 1.94 3.28 11.71
C GLN A 72 2.37 2.91 10.29
N ARG A 73 1.52 3.15 9.28
CA ARG A 73 1.83 2.89 7.87
C ARG A 73 3.04 3.67 7.38
N LEU A 74 3.07 4.98 7.66
CA LEU A 74 4.17 5.86 7.26
C LEU A 74 5.49 5.45 7.91
N ALA A 75 5.50 5.16 9.21
CA ALA A 75 6.70 4.72 9.93
C ALA A 75 7.23 3.39 9.40
N TYR A 76 6.33 2.42 9.17
CA TYR A 76 6.69 1.14 8.54
C TYR A 76 7.33 1.38 7.17
N TRP A 77 6.70 2.22 6.36
CA TRP A 77 7.11 2.45 4.99
C TRP A 77 8.47 3.15 4.87
N LEU A 78 8.67 4.24 5.62
CA LEU A 78 9.95 4.94 5.69
C LEU A 78 11.07 3.99 6.13
N THR A 79 10.80 3.12 7.10
CA THR A 79 11.78 2.12 7.55
C THR A 79 12.14 1.11 6.45
N LYS A 80 11.15 0.68 5.65
CA LYS A 80 11.40 -0.25 4.55
C LYS A 80 12.19 0.41 3.42
N GLU A 81 11.81 1.61 3.02
CA GLU A 81 12.53 2.35 1.98
C GLU A 81 13.97 2.64 2.37
N ARG A 82 14.26 3.01 3.63
CA ARG A 82 15.64 3.17 4.14
C ARG A 82 16.51 1.92 3.97
N ARG A 83 15.91 0.72 3.96
CA ARG A 83 16.63 -0.56 3.80
C ARG A 83 16.86 -0.94 2.35
N VAL A 84 16.24 -0.24 1.42
CA VAL A 84 16.31 -0.50 -0.02
C VAL A 84 17.11 0.64 -0.64
N SER A 85 18.16 0.32 -1.40
CA SER A 85 18.86 1.39 -2.13
C SER A 85 18.01 1.83 -3.33
N TRP A 86 17.91 3.14 -3.56
CA TRP A 86 17.27 3.67 -4.77
C TRP A 86 17.93 3.11 -6.04
N LEU A 87 19.24 2.85 -6.00
CA LEU A 87 19.98 2.17 -7.05
C LEU A 87 19.45 0.76 -7.35
N GLN A 88 19.12 -0.04 -6.33
CA GLN A 88 18.50 -1.36 -6.52
C GLN A 88 17.12 -1.25 -7.18
N SER A 89 16.35 -0.21 -6.84
CA SER A 89 15.08 0.06 -7.51
C SER A 89 15.29 0.37 -8.99
N LEU A 90 16.27 1.21 -9.34
CA LEU A 90 16.62 1.52 -10.74
C LEU A 90 17.00 0.28 -11.55
N GLU A 91 17.76 -0.65 -10.97
CA GLU A 91 18.09 -1.93 -11.64
C GLU A 91 16.84 -2.78 -11.91
N GLN A 92 15.85 -2.71 -11.03
CA GLN A 92 14.62 -3.49 -11.12
C GLN A 92 13.54 -2.80 -11.98
N ILE A 93 13.62 -1.48 -12.15
CA ILE A 93 12.74 -0.69 -13.02
C ILE A 93 12.88 -1.18 -14.47
N GLY A 94 11.77 -1.70 -15.02
CA GLY A 94 11.71 -2.29 -16.37
C GLY A 94 11.78 -3.83 -16.39
N SER A 95 12.23 -4.45 -15.30
CA SER A 95 12.17 -5.91 -15.16
C SER A 95 10.80 -6.34 -14.60
N ARG A 96 9.92 -6.82 -15.47
CA ARG A 96 8.73 -7.56 -14.99
C ARG A 96 9.20 -8.94 -14.56
N LYS A 97 9.34 -9.14 -13.25
CA LYS A 97 9.70 -10.44 -12.71
C LYS A 97 8.45 -11.25 -12.38
N SER A 98 8.37 -12.45 -12.94
CA SER A 98 7.35 -13.42 -12.55
C SER A 98 7.67 -13.95 -11.15
N ILE A 99 6.66 -14.02 -10.28
CA ILE A 99 6.81 -14.55 -8.93
C ILE A 99 7.16 -16.04 -9.00
N SER A 100 8.36 -16.38 -8.51
CA SER A 100 8.89 -17.74 -8.48
C SER A 100 8.62 -18.47 -7.16
N ARG A 101 8.18 -17.75 -6.12
CA ARG A 101 7.97 -18.24 -4.75
C ARG A 101 6.59 -17.82 -4.24
N GLY A 102 5.95 -18.68 -3.46
CA GLY A 102 4.65 -18.40 -2.85
C GLY A 102 3.56 -19.37 -3.28
N ARG A 103 2.51 -19.47 -2.47
CA ARG A 103 1.34 -20.33 -2.73
C ARG A 103 0.13 -19.45 -2.94
N LYS A 104 -0.62 -19.74 -4.01
CA LYS A 104 -1.90 -19.08 -4.27
C LYS A 104 -2.90 -19.47 -3.17
N ALA A 105 -3.48 -18.46 -2.53
CA ALA A 105 -4.61 -18.66 -1.63
C ALA A 105 -5.88 -19.02 -2.42
N ASN A 106 -6.93 -19.42 -1.70
CA ASN A 106 -8.22 -19.78 -2.30
C ASN A 106 -9.13 -18.55 -2.55
N GLU A 107 -8.72 -17.37 -2.10
CA GLU A 107 -9.47 -16.14 -2.24
C GLU A 107 -8.55 -14.92 -2.33
N CYS A 108 -9.12 -13.80 -2.77
CA CYS A 108 -8.45 -12.51 -2.85
C CYS A 108 -8.11 -12.00 -1.44
N ALA A 109 -6.89 -11.49 -1.27
CA ALA A 109 -6.47 -10.91 0.00
C ALA A 109 -7.04 -9.50 0.27
N TRP A 110 -7.75 -8.87 -0.70
CA TRP A 110 -8.26 -7.51 -0.55
C TRP A 110 -9.40 -7.41 0.47
N PRO A 111 -9.34 -6.50 1.47
CA PRO A 111 -10.41 -6.32 2.45
C PRO A 111 -11.79 -6.13 1.80
N GLY A 112 -12.74 -7.01 2.13
CA GLY A 112 -14.08 -7.00 1.54
C GLY A 112 -14.17 -7.64 0.15
N CYS A 113 -13.08 -8.18 -0.41
CA CYS A 113 -13.12 -8.90 -1.68
C CYS A 113 -13.17 -10.42 -1.47
N ASN A 114 -14.33 -11.02 -1.71
CA ASN A 114 -14.54 -12.46 -1.57
C ASN A 114 -14.33 -13.26 -2.87
N ASN A 115 -13.64 -12.68 -3.86
CA ASN A 115 -13.47 -13.33 -5.16
C ASN A 115 -12.49 -14.52 -5.06
N LYS A 116 -12.88 -15.66 -5.63
CA LYS A 116 -12.13 -16.93 -5.64
C LYS A 116 -11.66 -17.34 -7.03
N THR A 117 -11.93 -16.51 -8.03
CA THR A 117 -11.63 -16.76 -9.45
C THR A 117 -10.62 -15.73 -9.96
N ASP A 118 -9.94 -16.05 -11.08
CA ASP A 118 -8.94 -15.18 -11.71
C ASP A 118 -7.90 -14.61 -10.74
N LEU A 119 -7.54 -15.42 -9.74
CA LEU A 119 -6.54 -15.07 -8.75
C LEU A 119 -5.14 -15.00 -9.41
N GLN A 120 -4.28 -14.15 -8.90
CA GLN A 120 -2.91 -13.94 -9.36
C GLN A 120 -2.02 -13.76 -8.13
N LEU A 121 -0.80 -14.27 -8.20
CA LEU A 121 0.22 -13.88 -7.24
C LEU A 121 0.72 -12.48 -7.63
N ASP A 122 0.88 -11.63 -6.63
CA ASP A 122 1.46 -10.30 -6.79
C ASP A 122 2.36 -9.97 -5.59
N HIS A 123 3.31 -9.06 -5.78
CA HIS A 123 4.14 -8.58 -4.68
C HIS A 123 3.37 -7.50 -3.91
N LYS A 124 3.29 -7.60 -2.58
CA LYS A 124 2.74 -6.56 -1.70
C LYS A 124 3.48 -5.25 -1.92
N PHE A 125 4.80 -5.29 -1.82
CA PHE A 125 5.71 -4.25 -2.24
C PHE A 125 6.23 -4.53 -3.65
N PRO A 126 5.97 -3.68 -4.65
CA PRO A 126 6.34 -3.97 -6.02
C PRO A 126 7.84 -4.22 -6.21
N TYR A 127 8.14 -5.27 -6.97
CA TYR A 127 9.51 -5.66 -7.29
C TYR A 127 10.31 -4.49 -7.89
N SER A 128 9.72 -3.72 -8.82
CA SER A 128 10.43 -2.59 -9.44
C SER A 128 10.81 -1.46 -8.49
N LEU A 129 10.38 -1.50 -7.23
CA LEU A 129 10.69 -0.50 -6.22
C LEU A 129 11.62 -1.06 -5.13
N GLY A 130 12.27 -2.21 -5.36
CA GLY A 130 13.11 -2.87 -4.37
C GLY A 130 12.43 -3.98 -3.59
N GLY A 131 11.23 -4.40 -4.00
CA GLY A 131 10.50 -5.50 -3.37
C GLY A 131 11.23 -6.83 -3.45
N GLY A 132 11.28 -7.56 -2.33
CA GLY A 132 11.85 -8.91 -2.26
C GLY A 132 10.92 -9.99 -2.82
N GLU A 133 11.47 -11.18 -3.06
CA GLU A 133 10.71 -12.40 -3.46
C GLU A 133 10.43 -13.34 -2.28
N ASP A 134 10.59 -12.86 -1.05
CA ASP A 134 10.22 -13.61 0.15
C ASP A 134 8.69 -13.80 0.20
N SER A 135 8.26 -14.91 0.81
CA SER A 135 6.83 -15.24 0.89
C SER A 135 6.01 -14.20 1.65
N GLU A 136 6.62 -13.42 2.54
CA GLU A 136 5.95 -12.37 3.30
C GLU A 136 5.52 -11.20 2.40
N ASN A 137 6.33 -10.92 1.36
CA ASN A 137 6.05 -9.93 0.32
C ASN A 137 5.13 -10.44 -0.80
N ILE A 138 4.67 -11.70 -0.78
CA ILE A 138 3.76 -12.23 -1.81
C ILE A 138 2.32 -12.26 -1.28
N GLN A 139 1.37 -11.94 -2.15
CA GLN A 139 -0.06 -11.99 -1.86
C GLN A 139 -0.85 -12.56 -3.04
N THR A 140 -2.09 -12.99 -2.78
CA THR A 140 -3.02 -13.48 -3.80
C THR A 140 -4.12 -12.45 -4.03
N LEU A 141 -4.27 -11.96 -5.26
CA LEU A 141 -5.29 -10.98 -5.62
C LEU A 141 -6.10 -11.45 -6.82
N CYS A 142 -7.39 -11.14 -6.86
CA CYS A 142 -8.14 -11.26 -8.11
C CYS A 142 -7.66 -10.21 -9.13
N LYS A 143 -7.89 -10.46 -10.43
CA LYS A 143 -7.49 -9.57 -11.53
C LYS A 143 -7.90 -8.10 -11.32
N TRP A 144 -9.08 -7.85 -10.75
CA TRP A 144 -9.58 -6.49 -10.50
C TRP A 144 -8.80 -5.78 -9.39
N CYS A 145 -8.66 -6.42 -8.22
CA CYS A 145 -7.86 -5.92 -7.10
C CYS A 145 -6.40 -5.72 -7.49
N ASN A 146 -5.82 -6.66 -8.25
CA ASN A 146 -4.45 -6.54 -8.74
C ASN A 146 -4.28 -5.32 -9.66
N ARG A 147 -5.27 -5.03 -10.51
CA ARG A 147 -5.27 -3.83 -11.37
C ARG A 147 -5.37 -2.54 -10.57
N ILE A 148 -6.17 -2.51 -9.51
CA ILE A 148 -6.29 -1.34 -8.63
C ILE A 148 -4.99 -1.08 -7.88
N LYS A 149 -4.38 -2.13 -7.33
CA LYS A 149 -3.07 -2.02 -6.68
C LYS A 149 -2.02 -1.48 -7.65
N GLY A 150 -1.95 -2.11 -8.83
CA GLY A 150 -0.94 -1.80 -9.83
C GLY A 150 0.48 -1.85 -9.26
N ASN A 151 1.32 -0.94 -9.74
CA ASN A 151 2.70 -0.79 -9.29
C ASN A 151 2.85 0.21 -8.13
N ASN A 152 1.80 0.36 -7.29
CA ASN A 152 1.80 1.31 -6.20
C ASN A 152 2.15 0.62 -4.88
N PRO A 153 3.27 1.01 -4.24
CA PRO A 153 3.72 0.43 -2.99
C PRO A 153 2.86 0.79 -1.77
N LEU A 154 1.98 1.78 -1.87
CA LEU A 154 1.13 2.24 -0.76
C LEU A 154 -0.31 1.75 -0.90
N MET A 155 -0.63 1.09 -2.02
CA MET A 155 -1.85 0.31 -2.20
C MET A 155 -1.69 -1.09 -1.60
N ILE A 156 -1.16 -1.17 -0.38
CA ILE A 156 -0.98 -2.41 0.37
C ILE A 156 -2.30 -2.78 1.04
N ILE A 157 -2.51 -4.08 1.10
CA ILE A 157 -3.80 -4.69 1.33
C ILE A 157 -3.88 -5.29 2.74
N GLN A 158 -2.72 -5.60 3.30
CA GLN A 158 -2.50 -6.05 4.68
C GLN A 158 -1.15 -5.49 5.12
N TRP A 159 -1.15 -4.28 5.68
CA TRP A 159 0.07 -3.66 6.16
C TRP A 159 0.65 -4.49 7.31
N PRO A 160 1.95 -4.83 7.29
CA PRO A 160 2.52 -5.63 8.37
C PRO A 160 2.39 -4.89 9.72
N GLY A 161 1.77 -5.56 10.68
CA GLY A 161 1.47 -4.99 11.99
C GLY A 161 0.05 -4.42 12.14
N GLU A 162 -0.75 -4.37 11.08
CA GLU A 162 -2.21 -4.17 11.20
C GLU A 162 -2.86 -5.53 11.49
N SER A 163 -3.56 -5.62 12.62
CA SER A 163 -4.45 -6.76 12.90
C SER A 163 -5.58 -6.80 11.88
N VAL A 164 -5.81 -7.98 11.30
CA VAL A 164 -6.93 -8.28 10.39
C VAL A 164 -8.23 -8.37 11.17
#